data_AF-A0A5M8T4D2-F1
#
_entry.id   AF-A0A5M8T4D2-F1
#
_cell.length_a   1.000
_cell.length_b   1.000
_cell.length_c   1.000
_cell.angle_alpha   90.00
_cell.angle_beta   90.00
_cell.angle_gamma   90.00
#
_symmetry.space_group_name_H-M   'P 1'
#
loop_
_entity.id
_entity.type
_entity.pdbx_description
1 polymer ?
#
loop_
_entity_poly.entity_id
_entity_poly.type
_entity_poly.pdbx_seq_one_letter_code
_entity_poly.pdbx_strand_id
1 'polypeptide(L)'
;MNDMQGKSKLLVAGIGLVLFAGCKSGMTGTYSDANGAVILELRSGGDANFTFMGDVENCSYKTGDRQMTLTCKGSPAPVTVFNIHDDGSLTGPPGTFMPPLRKQK
;
A
#
# COMPACT_ATOMS: atom_id res chain seq x y z
N MET A 1 3.67 66.62 -15.53
CA MET A 1 2.50 66.83 -14.67
C MET A 1 1.98 65.46 -14.22
N ASN A 2 1.96 65.23 -12.90
CA ASN A 2 1.27 64.17 -12.13
C ASN A 2 1.77 62.73 -12.40
N ASP A 3 2.49 62.02 -11.54
CA ASP A 3 2.35 61.81 -10.08
C ASP A 3 0.91 61.50 -9.64
N MET A 4 0.56 60.21 -9.62
CA MET A 4 -0.27 59.66 -8.55
C MET A 4 -0.14 58.14 -8.49
N GLN A 5 0.59 57.70 -7.47
CA GLN A 5 0.61 56.34 -6.96
C GLN A 5 -0.78 55.92 -6.49
N GLY A 6 -1.41 54.98 -7.19
CA GLY A 6 -2.57 54.24 -6.71
C GLY A 6 -2.15 52.89 -6.14
N LYS A 7 -1.94 52.82 -4.82
CA LYS A 7 -1.70 51.58 -4.09
C LYS A 7 -2.94 50.69 -4.19
N SER A 8 -2.86 49.56 -4.90
CA SER A 8 -3.77 48.45 -4.66
C SER A 8 -3.04 47.14 -4.89
N LYS A 9 -2.61 46.53 -3.78
CA LYS A 9 -2.04 45.19 -3.74
C LYS A 9 -3.17 44.22 -4.08
N LEU A 10 -3.20 43.72 -5.32
CA LEU A 10 -3.93 42.51 -5.63
C LEU A 10 -2.90 41.40 -5.92
N LEU A 11 -2.54 40.69 -4.86
CA LEU A 11 -1.92 39.37 -4.95
C LEU A 11 -3.00 38.43 -5.50
N VAL A 12 -3.12 38.32 -6.82
CA VAL A 12 -3.79 37.15 -7.41
C VAL A 12 -2.74 36.05 -7.42
N ALA A 13 -2.64 35.37 -6.26
CA ALA A 13 -1.97 34.08 -6.16
C ALA A 13 -2.69 33.13 -7.11
N GLY A 14 -2.10 32.90 -8.29
CA GLY A 14 -2.54 31.84 -9.19
C GLY A 14 -2.45 30.53 -8.43
N ILE A 15 -3.59 30.03 -7.97
CA ILE A 15 -3.76 28.66 -7.52
C ILE A 15 -3.53 27.81 -8.77
N GLY A 16 -2.27 27.43 -8.97
CA GLY A 16 -1.93 26.31 -9.81
C GLY A 16 -2.65 25.12 -9.20
N LEU A 17 -3.72 24.68 -9.86
CA LEU A 17 -4.38 23.42 -9.59
C LEU A 17 -3.34 22.34 -9.87
N VAL A 18 -2.56 21.97 -8.84
CA VAL A 18 -1.71 20.79 -8.88
C VAL A 18 -2.67 19.62 -8.95
N LEU A 19 -2.97 19.21 -10.17
CA LEU A 19 -3.50 17.91 -10.46
C LEU A 19 -2.46 16.92 -9.91
N PHE A 20 -2.65 16.48 -8.67
CA PHE A 20 -2.08 15.23 -8.22
C PHE A 20 -2.68 14.17 -9.14
N ALA A 21 -2.02 13.94 -10.28
CA ALA A 21 -2.12 12.71 -11.01
C ALA A 21 -1.94 11.64 -9.93
N GLY A 22 -3.01 10.91 -9.64
CA GLY A 22 -2.99 9.82 -8.69
C GLY A 22 -2.01 8.79 -9.21
N CYS A 23 -0.73 8.95 -8.87
CA CYS A 23 0.15 7.82 -8.69
C CYS A 23 -0.60 6.95 -7.69
N LYS A 24 -1.25 5.90 -8.19
CA LYS A 24 -1.74 4.78 -7.39
C LYS A 24 -0.47 4.15 -6.82
N SER A 25 0.13 4.80 -5.83
CA SER A 25 1.26 4.30 -5.08
C SER A 25 0.77 2.98 -4.51
N GLY A 26 1.21 1.89 -5.12
CA GLY A 26 0.76 0.55 -4.76
C GLY A 26 0.96 0.29 -3.28
N MET A 27 0.22 -0.66 -2.74
CA MET A 27 0.34 -1.06 -1.34
C MET A 27 1.78 -1.52 -1.05
N THR A 28 2.51 -0.78 -0.23
CA THR A 28 3.89 -1.14 0.19
C THR A 28 4.02 -1.13 1.71
N GLY A 29 5.10 -1.75 2.20
CA GLY A 29 5.47 -1.82 3.61
C GLY A 29 5.37 -3.23 4.17
N THR A 30 5.66 -3.35 5.47
CA THR A 30 5.64 -4.62 6.19
C THR A 30 4.32 -4.77 6.93
N TYR A 31 3.64 -5.90 6.73
CA TYR A 31 2.42 -6.28 7.41
C TYR A 31 2.73 -7.51 8.26
N SER A 32 2.30 -7.52 9.52
CA SER A 32 2.47 -8.71 10.37
C SER A 32 1.28 -8.92 11.28
N ASP A 33 1.11 -10.15 11.74
CA ASP A 33 0.25 -10.42 12.88
C ASP A 33 0.84 -9.82 14.18
N ALA A 34 0.08 -9.91 15.27
CA ALA A 34 0.46 -9.37 16.57
C ALA A 34 1.69 -10.04 17.20
N ASN A 35 2.04 -11.26 16.77
CA ASN A 35 3.13 -12.06 17.33
C ASN A 35 4.36 -12.09 16.40
N GLY A 36 4.27 -11.54 15.19
CA GLY A 36 5.30 -11.65 14.16
C GLY A 36 5.44 -13.05 13.55
N ALA A 37 4.45 -13.93 13.71
CA ALA A 37 4.52 -15.30 13.19
C ALA A 37 4.28 -15.35 11.67
N VAL A 38 3.48 -14.42 11.16
CA VAL A 38 3.28 -14.15 9.73
C VAL A 38 3.77 -12.75 9.42
N ILE A 39 4.64 -12.63 8.41
CA ILE A 39 5.16 -11.34 7.93
C ILE A 39 5.01 -11.29 6.40
N LEU A 40 4.44 -10.19 5.91
CA LEU A 40 4.31 -9.90 4.49
C LEU A 40 5.00 -8.58 4.19
N GLU A 41 6.12 -8.65 3.47
CA GLU A 41 6.89 -7.48 3.07
C GLU A 41 6.54 -7.13 1.62
N LEU A 42 5.91 -5.97 1.40
CA LEU A 42 5.49 -5.51 0.07
C LEU A 42 6.39 -4.40 -0.43
N ARG A 43 7.04 -4.63 -1.58
CA ARG A 43 7.94 -3.70 -2.23
C ARG A 43 7.28 -3.05 -3.45
N SER A 44 7.79 -1.90 -3.88
CA SER A 44 7.35 -1.29 -5.14
C SER A 44 7.63 -2.22 -6.33
N GLY A 45 6.83 -2.10 -7.39
CA GLY A 45 6.98 -2.95 -8.59
C GLY A 45 6.31 -4.32 -8.50
N GLY A 46 5.64 -4.66 -7.40
CA GLY A 46 4.88 -5.91 -7.26
C GLY A 46 5.66 -7.07 -6.65
N ASP A 47 6.85 -6.81 -6.11
CA ASP A 47 7.65 -7.82 -5.41
C ASP A 47 7.24 -7.96 -3.95
N ALA A 48 7.29 -9.19 -3.41
CA ALA A 48 7.04 -9.44 -2.00
C ALA A 48 7.96 -10.53 -1.41
N ASN A 49 8.11 -10.50 -0.08
CA ASN A 49 8.53 -11.68 0.68
C ASN A 49 7.40 -12.05 1.64
N PHE A 50 7.18 -13.35 1.79
CA PHE A 50 6.23 -13.89 2.74
C PHE A 50 6.96 -14.80 3.72
N THR A 51 6.93 -14.42 5.00
CA THR A 51 7.47 -15.22 6.09
C THR A 51 6.33 -15.92 6.81
N PHE A 52 6.44 -17.23 6.95
CA PHE A 52 5.50 -18.04 7.71
C PHE A 52 6.28 -19.03 8.57
N MET A 53 6.09 -18.98 9.89
CA MET A 53 6.75 -19.89 10.84
C MET A 53 8.29 -19.89 10.73
N GLY A 54 8.88 -18.78 10.28
CA GLY A 54 10.34 -18.61 10.12
C GLY A 54 10.86 -18.91 8.70
N ASP A 55 10.07 -19.56 7.85
CA ASP A 55 10.43 -19.80 6.46
C ASP A 55 10.07 -18.58 5.61
N VAL A 56 10.99 -18.15 4.75
CA VAL A 56 10.82 -16.98 3.87
C VAL A 56 10.68 -17.44 2.42
N GLU A 57 9.57 -17.06 1.80
CA GLU A 57 9.31 -17.29 0.39
C GLU A 57 9.38 -15.98 -0.41
N ASN A 58 10.04 -16.03 -1.57
CA ASN A 58 9.95 -14.94 -2.53
C ASN A 58 8.64 -15.03 -3.31
N CYS A 59 7.88 -13.94 -3.27
CA CYS A 59 6.56 -13.85 -3.88
C CYS A 59 6.46 -12.62 -4.78
N SER A 60 5.37 -12.57 -5.52
CA SER A 60 4.90 -11.37 -6.22
C SER A 60 3.47 -11.09 -5.80
N TYR A 61 3.03 -9.85 -5.91
CA TYR A 61 1.67 -9.47 -5.57
C TYR A 61 1.05 -8.52 -6.60
N LYS A 62 -0.28 -8.58 -6.67
CA LYS A 62 -1.12 -7.61 -7.40
C LYS A 62 -2.20 -7.11 -6.47
N THR A 63 -2.45 -5.81 -6.50
CA THR A 63 -3.44 -5.14 -5.65
C THR A 63 -4.62 -4.68 -6.49
N GLY A 64 -5.82 -5.10 -6.12
CA GLY A 64 -7.10 -4.52 -6.54
C GLY A 64 -7.64 -3.59 -5.45
N ASP A 65 -8.90 -3.17 -5.57
CA ASP A 65 -9.45 -2.15 -4.66
C ASP A 65 -9.76 -2.69 -3.25
N ARG A 66 -10.16 -3.96 -3.12
CA ARG A 66 -10.47 -4.62 -1.83
C ARG A 66 -9.76 -5.94 -1.61
N GLN A 67 -8.89 -6.33 -2.55
CA GLN A 67 -8.20 -7.61 -2.52
C GLN A 67 -6.75 -7.47 -3.00
N MET A 68 -5.85 -8.26 -2.43
CA MET A 68 -4.48 -8.42 -2.89
C MET A 68 -4.22 -9.91 -3.17
N THR A 69 -3.76 -10.24 -4.36
CA THR A 69 -3.34 -11.59 -4.71
C THR A 69 -1.83 -11.70 -4.52
N LEU A 70 -1.39 -12.66 -3.71
CA LEU A 70 0.01 -13.05 -3.51
C LEU A 70 0.27 -14.35 -4.27
N THR A 71 1.40 -14.44 -4.95
CA THR A 71 1.86 -15.64 -5.67
C THR A 71 3.29 -15.93 -5.29
N CYS A 72 3.52 -17.03 -4.58
CA CYS A 72 4.85 -17.43 -4.13
C CYS A 72 5.46 -18.51 -5.02
N LYS A 73 6.78 -18.51 -5.18
CA LYS A 73 7.49 -19.39 -6.13
C LYS A 73 7.73 -20.83 -5.63
N GLY A 74 7.29 -21.17 -4.41
CA GLY A 74 7.34 -22.53 -3.86
C GLY A 74 6.56 -23.55 -4.71
N SER A 75 6.67 -24.86 -4.42
CA SER A 75 5.91 -25.90 -5.11
C SER A 75 5.01 -26.67 -4.13
N PRO A 76 3.70 -26.82 -4.40
CA PRO A 76 2.94 -26.09 -5.43
C PRO A 76 2.93 -24.59 -5.11
N ALA A 77 3.04 -23.73 -6.12
CA ALA A 77 3.06 -22.27 -5.97
C ALA A 77 1.76 -21.79 -5.31
N PRO A 78 1.76 -21.42 -4.01
CA PRO A 78 0.52 -21.08 -3.34
C PRO A 78 0.08 -19.69 -3.83
N VAL A 79 -1.13 -19.64 -4.36
CA VAL A 79 -1.84 -18.38 -4.60
C VAL A 79 -2.69 -18.10 -3.37
N THR A 80 -2.40 -16.99 -2.68
CA THR A 80 -3.14 -16.55 -1.50
C THR A 80 -3.81 -15.22 -1.80
N VAL A 81 -5.10 -15.13 -1.53
CA VAL A 81 -5.87 -13.89 -1.70
C VAL A 81 -6.14 -13.27 -0.34
N PHE A 82 -5.66 -12.05 -0.14
CA PHE A 82 -5.93 -11.26 1.05
C PHE A 82 -7.06 -10.27 0.77
N ASN A 83 -7.99 -10.13 1.71
CA ASN A 83 -8.91 -9.01 1.73
C ASN A 83 -8.21 -7.79 2.32
N ILE A 84 -8.44 -6.63 1.74
CA ILE A 84 -7.95 -5.34 2.21
C ILE A 84 -9.12 -4.63 2.90
N HIS A 85 -8.93 -4.28 4.16
CA HIS A 85 -9.92 -3.55 4.95
C HIS A 85 -9.70 -2.04 4.88
N ASP A 86 -10.73 -1.27 5.27
CA ASP A 86 -10.70 0.20 5.21
C ASP A 86 -9.61 0.81 6.12
N ASP A 87 -9.21 0.10 7.19
CA ASP A 87 -8.09 0.47 8.07
C ASP A 87 -6.70 0.08 7.50
N GLY A 88 -6.66 -0.49 6.29
CA GLY A 88 -5.46 -0.99 5.64
C GLY A 88 -4.95 -2.33 6.17
N SER A 89 -5.65 -2.97 7.11
CA SER A 89 -5.32 -4.33 7.54
C SER A 89 -5.65 -5.37 6.47
N LEU A 90 -4.99 -6.52 6.56
CA LEU A 90 -5.15 -7.63 5.63
C LEU A 90 -5.67 -8.86 6.38
N THR A 91 -6.59 -9.59 5.76
CA THR A 91 -7.00 -10.92 6.25
C THR A 91 -6.87 -11.94 5.12
N GLY A 92 -6.39 -13.14 5.44
CA GLY A 92 -6.32 -14.23 4.47
C GLY A 92 -7.68 -14.72 3.98
N PRO A 93 -7.71 -15.74 3.11
CA PRO A 93 -8.95 -16.33 2.60
C PRO A 93 -9.87 -16.80 3.75
N PRO A 94 -11.20 -16.69 3.61
CA PRO A 94 -12.14 -17.22 4.60
C PRO A 94 -11.88 -18.71 4.89
N GLY A 95 -11.95 -19.10 6.16
CA GLY A 95 -11.74 -20.49 6.59
C GLY A 95 -10.26 -20.88 6.77
N THR A 96 -9.31 -19.96 6.58
CA THR A 96 -7.89 -20.17 6.93
C THR A 96 -7.61 -19.76 8.38
N PHE A 97 -6.63 -20.39 9.02
CA PHE A 97 -6.16 -20.02 10.37
C PHE A 97 -5.20 -18.82 10.38
N MET A 98 -5.18 -18.01 9.31
CA MET A 98 -4.26 -16.89 9.21
C MET A 98 -4.77 -15.70 10.05
N PRO A 99 -3.98 -15.21 11.04
CA PRO A 99 -4.35 -14.04 11.80
C PRO A 99 -4.43 -12.79 10.90
N PRO A 100 -5.17 -11.75 11.31
CA PRO A 100 -5.16 -10.46 10.61
C PRO A 100 -3.75 -9.85 10.65
N LEU A 101 -3.30 -9.34 9.51
CA LEU A 101 -2.02 -8.65 9.39
C LEU A 101 -2.25 -7.14 9.42
N ARG A 102 -1.45 -6.43 10.20
CA ARG A 102 -1.48 -4.97 10.28
C ARG A 102 -0.17 -4.40 9.79
N LYS A 103 -0.26 -3.26 9.10
CA LYS A 103 0.91 -2.52 8.66
C LYS A 103 1.72 -2.10 9.88
N GLN A 104 3.00 -2.43 9.87
CA GLN A 104 3.96 -1.97 10.87
C GLN A 104 4.30 -0.50 10.61
N LYS A 105 4.61 0.22 11.69
CA LYS A 105 4.95 1.64 11.65
C LYS A 105 6.33 1.88 11.07
#